data_AF-A0A931WDZ8-F1
#
_entry.id   AF-A0A931WDZ8-F1
#
_cell.length_a   1.000
_cell.length_b   1.000
_cell.length_c   1.000
_cell.angle_alpha   90.00
_cell.angle_beta   90.00
_cell.angle_gamma   90.00
#
_symmetry.space_group_name_H-M   'P 1'
#
loop_
_entity.id
_entity.type
_entity.pdbx_description
1 polymer ?
#
loop_
_entity_poly.entity_id
_entity_poly.type
_entity_poly.pdbx_seq_one_letter_code
_entity_poly.pdbx_strand_id
1 'polypeptide(L)'
;MVLKKILAFLAFVTLSPPVIATAWPVSQEQNQEEQKYEQLNKIVDSFYDNFESKEINAQNLENAWELLRKYPDDPYFYDLWSSIEWVLLGHELGVGLDKQKNISDNVELAGRAKKYHEIVGQGFKLASSQDNHKHLLAQAILLFSQAKFIYRFEGNLSGLSQADKDTADGIKVLKRILKENPNFHSVYFFLGATRYGLASKTDPLSFKRLFVRWKSYAYNELYYFADDDVFNKSTALKWIEKSYENSYDEPWLKKTWLESALLLAEVYDDQREEFKNSGKSKNEWLILEKEVPLLKRLVTTFPNRKDMAKKLELANPRLKVLSNYFSSKK
;
A
#
# COMPACT_ATOMS: atom_id res chain seq x y z
N MET A 1 23.13 -8.50 43.77
CA MET A 1 24.07 -7.38 43.56
C MET A 1 24.63 -7.28 42.12
N VAL A 2 24.22 -8.11 41.15
CA VAL A 2 24.90 -8.20 39.83
C VAL A 2 24.23 -7.39 38.70
N LEU A 3 22.93 -7.10 38.81
CA LEU A 3 22.08 -6.50 37.75
C LEU A 3 22.41 -5.03 37.35
N LYS A 4 23.57 -4.49 37.73
CA LYS A 4 23.98 -3.08 37.53
C LYS A 4 25.30 -2.88 36.77
N LYS A 5 25.89 -3.93 36.15
CA LYS A 5 27.25 -3.84 35.57
C LYS A 5 27.45 -4.31 34.11
N ILE A 6 26.41 -4.79 33.40
CA ILE A 6 26.57 -5.34 32.03
C ILE A 6 26.00 -4.38 30.94
N LEU A 7 25.57 -3.17 31.32
CA LEU A 7 25.18 -2.08 30.40
C LEU A 7 26.39 -1.27 29.84
N ALA A 8 27.57 -1.89 29.73
CA ALA A 8 28.84 -1.16 29.52
C ALA A 8 29.89 -1.89 28.65
N PHE A 9 29.51 -2.91 27.88
CA PHE A 9 30.44 -3.74 27.09
C PHE A 9 29.64 -4.38 25.92
N LEU A 10 29.90 -4.15 24.63
CA LEU A 10 30.91 -3.33 23.95
C LEU A 10 30.30 -2.56 22.76
N ALA A 11 30.86 -1.38 22.49
CA ALA A 11 31.11 -0.90 21.13
C ALA A 11 32.65 -0.90 20.91
N PHE A 12 33.12 -0.52 19.70
CA PHE A 12 34.53 -0.44 19.26
C PHE A 12 35.26 -1.78 18.98
N VAL A 13 36.25 -1.90 18.07
CA VAL A 13 36.70 -1.20 16.83
C VAL A 13 37.92 -1.99 16.25
N THR A 14 38.41 -1.94 14.99
CA THR A 14 38.03 -1.25 13.72
C THR A 14 37.81 -2.32 12.61
N LEU A 15 38.40 -2.43 11.39
CA LEU A 15 39.40 -1.68 10.58
C LEU A 15 39.00 -1.59 9.09
N SER A 16 38.78 -0.37 8.61
CA SER A 16 38.97 0.11 7.22
C SER A 16 39.01 1.64 7.28
N PRO A 17 39.64 2.35 6.31
CA PRO A 17 40.22 3.66 6.58
C PRO A 17 39.18 4.77 6.82
N PRO A 18 39.57 5.86 7.52
CA PRO A 18 38.74 7.04 7.63
C PRO A 18 38.61 7.69 6.25
N VAL A 19 37.52 7.38 5.55
CA VAL A 19 36.93 8.37 4.66
C VAL A 19 36.59 9.55 5.57
N ILE A 20 37.29 10.67 5.37
CA ILE A 20 36.84 11.95 5.90
C ILE A 20 35.50 12.18 5.22
N ALA A 21 34.41 11.88 5.94
CA ALA A 21 33.14 12.50 5.68
C ALA A 21 33.37 14.00 5.92
N THR A 22 33.81 14.69 4.86
CA THR A 22 33.41 16.07 4.66
C THR A 22 31.93 16.08 4.93
N ALA A 23 31.51 16.81 5.96
CA ALA A 23 30.13 17.22 6.06
C ALA A 23 29.89 18.11 4.84
N TRP A 24 29.55 17.48 3.71
CA TRP A 24 28.84 18.13 2.62
C TRP A 24 27.71 18.87 3.34
N PRO A 25 27.66 20.20 3.27
CA PRO A 25 26.64 20.93 4.00
C PRO A 25 25.30 20.38 3.51
N VAL A 26 24.53 19.77 4.42
CA VAL A 26 23.18 19.27 4.13
C VAL A 26 22.47 20.40 3.43
N SER A 27 22.17 20.21 2.14
CA SER A 27 21.87 21.37 1.32
C SER A 27 20.59 22.02 1.87
N GLN A 28 20.45 23.33 1.71
CA GLN A 28 19.22 23.99 2.17
C GLN A 28 17.99 23.36 1.51
N GLU A 29 18.15 22.78 0.32
CA GLU A 29 17.16 21.99 -0.41
C GLU A 29 16.83 20.67 0.30
N GLN A 30 17.82 19.87 0.74
CA GLN A 30 17.58 18.62 1.49
C GLN A 30 16.79 18.88 2.78
N ASN A 31 17.19 19.87 3.57
CA ASN A 31 16.52 20.22 4.82
C ASN A 31 15.09 20.76 4.56
N GLN A 32 14.88 21.49 3.45
CA GLN A 32 13.55 21.92 3.00
C GLN A 32 12.69 20.74 2.53
N GLU A 33 13.25 19.74 1.85
CA GLU A 33 12.53 18.54 1.40
C GLU A 33 12.10 17.64 2.58
N GLU A 34 12.97 17.48 3.57
CA GLU A 34 12.64 16.81 4.84
C GLU A 34 11.48 17.52 5.56
N GLN A 35 11.60 18.83 5.81
CA GLN A 35 10.54 19.62 6.45
C GLN A 35 9.21 19.60 5.67
N LYS A 36 9.27 19.61 4.33
CA LYS A 36 8.11 19.52 3.43
C LYS A 36 7.38 18.19 3.59
N TYR A 37 8.10 17.07 3.62
CA TYR A 37 7.46 15.76 3.82
C TYR A 37 7.13 15.46 5.29
N GLU A 38 7.75 16.10 6.28
CA GLU A 38 7.24 16.08 7.65
C GLU A 38 5.80 16.63 7.75
N GLN A 39 5.51 17.72 7.04
CA GLN A 39 4.17 18.32 7.02
C GLN A 39 3.15 17.35 6.39
N LEU A 40 3.51 16.74 5.26
CA LEU A 40 2.71 15.67 4.62
C LEU A 40 2.49 14.48 5.59
N ASN A 41 3.55 14.04 6.28
CA ASN A 41 3.54 12.87 7.14
C ASN A 41 2.70 13.04 8.41
N LYS A 42 2.53 14.26 8.92
CA LYS A 42 1.62 14.57 10.04
C LYS A 42 0.15 14.37 9.65
N ILE A 43 -0.23 14.69 8.41
CA ILE A 43 -1.59 14.41 7.89
C ILE A 43 -1.76 12.92 7.60
N VAL A 44 -0.74 12.26 7.02
CA VAL A 44 -0.74 10.82 6.79
C VAL A 44 -0.94 10.02 8.08
N ASP A 45 -0.25 10.36 9.17
CA ASP A 45 -0.45 9.71 10.47
C ASP A 45 -1.88 9.94 10.99
N SER A 46 -2.32 11.22 11.05
CA SER A 46 -3.68 11.59 11.45
C SER A 46 -4.77 10.83 10.68
N PHE A 47 -4.59 10.68 9.37
CA PHE A 47 -5.53 9.99 8.48
C PHE A 47 -5.61 8.49 8.77
N TYR A 48 -4.47 7.79 8.88
CA TYR A 48 -4.53 6.34 9.12
C TYR A 48 -4.78 5.95 10.60
N ASP A 49 -4.42 6.79 11.56
CA ASP A 49 -4.77 6.58 12.98
C ASP A 49 -6.29 6.70 13.21
N ASN A 50 -6.97 7.53 12.41
CA ASN A 50 -8.40 7.83 12.51
C ASN A 50 -9.18 7.42 11.26
N PHE A 51 -8.71 6.39 10.55
CA PHE A 51 -9.13 6.07 9.18
C PHE A 51 -10.65 5.94 8.99
N GLU A 52 -11.38 5.43 9.98
CA GLU A 52 -12.85 5.25 9.98
C GLU A 52 -13.64 6.53 10.40
N SER A 53 -12.97 7.60 10.83
CA SER A 53 -13.62 8.83 11.33
C SER A 53 -13.94 9.80 10.20
N LYS A 54 -15.24 9.98 9.88
CA LYS A 54 -15.71 10.98 8.92
C LYS A 54 -15.23 12.40 9.26
N GLU A 55 -15.33 12.80 10.52
CA GLU A 55 -15.00 14.15 10.99
C GLU A 55 -13.51 14.46 10.83
N ILE A 56 -12.65 13.55 11.28
CA ILE A 56 -11.20 13.72 11.19
C ILE A 56 -10.72 13.60 9.73
N ASN A 57 -11.37 12.78 8.90
CA ASN A 57 -11.08 12.72 7.46
C ASN A 57 -11.48 14.01 6.73
N ALA A 58 -12.53 14.72 7.16
CA ALA A 58 -12.85 16.06 6.63
C ALA A 58 -11.75 17.07 6.98
N GLN A 59 -11.32 17.15 8.24
CA GLN A 59 -10.24 18.05 8.64
C GLN A 59 -8.90 17.71 7.94
N ASN A 60 -8.58 16.42 7.79
CA ASN A 60 -7.40 15.98 7.06
C ASN A 60 -7.47 16.34 5.56
N LEU A 61 -8.65 16.37 4.94
CA LEU A 61 -8.82 16.79 3.55
C LEU A 61 -8.57 18.29 3.37
N GLU A 62 -9.05 19.12 4.30
CA GLU A 62 -8.76 20.56 4.34
C GLU A 62 -7.25 20.79 4.50
N ASN A 63 -6.63 20.14 5.48
CA ASN A 63 -5.19 20.22 5.72
C ASN A 63 -4.38 19.78 4.49
N ALA A 64 -4.80 18.72 3.80
CA ALA A 64 -4.16 18.25 2.57
C ALA A 64 -4.33 19.26 1.42
N TRP A 65 -5.47 19.93 1.33
CA TRP A 65 -5.71 21.02 0.37
C TRP A 65 -4.91 22.29 0.69
N GLU A 66 -4.56 22.54 1.95
CA GLU A 66 -3.61 23.60 2.31
C GLU A 66 -2.18 23.25 1.88
N LEU A 67 -1.71 22.03 2.16
CA LEU A 67 -0.38 21.61 1.73
C LEU A 67 -0.27 21.49 0.20
N LEU A 68 -1.33 21.09 -0.50
CA LEU A 68 -1.38 21.10 -1.97
C LEU A 68 -1.19 22.50 -2.53
N ARG A 69 -1.88 23.50 -1.97
CA ARG A 69 -1.70 24.92 -2.35
C ARG A 69 -0.32 25.48 -2.01
N LYS A 70 0.38 24.89 -1.03
CA LYS A 70 1.73 25.26 -0.62
C LYS A 70 2.83 24.60 -1.48
N TYR A 71 2.59 23.41 -1.99
CA TYR A 71 3.54 22.64 -2.80
C TYR A 71 2.89 22.12 -4.11
N PRO A 72 2.39 23.01 -4.99
CA PRO A 72 1.58 22.63 -6.15
C PRO A 72 2.36 21.88 -7.24
N ASP A 73 3.69 21.91 -7.22
CA ASP A 73 4.54 21.24 -8.22
C ASP A 73 4.88 19.78 -7.86
N ASP A 74 4.37 19.26 -6.73
CA ASP A 74 4.71 17.93 -6.21
C ASP A 74 3.52 16.94 -6.27
N PRO A 75 3.60 15.85 -7.05
CA PRO A 75 2.49 14.92 -7.26
C PRO A 75 2.09 14.12 -6.00
N TYR A 76 2.93 14.03 -4.96
CA TYR A 76 2.58 13.31 -3.72
C TYR A 76 1.53 14.03 -2.88
N PHE A 77 1.37 15.34 -3.04
CA PHE A 77 0.31 16.11 -2.36
C PHE A 77 -1.04 15.92 -3.05
N TYR A 78 -1.06 15.81 -4.39
CA TYR A 78 -2.23 15.40 -5.16
C TYR A 78 -2.68 13.99 -4.77
N ASP A 79 -1.73 13.07 -4.63
CA ASP A 79 -1.99 11.70 -4.20
C ASP A 79 -2.56 11.63 -2.77
N LEU A 80 -1.96 12.34 -1.80
CA LEU A 80 -2.50 12.44 -0.43
C LEU A 80 -3.94 12.96 -0.43
N TRP A 81 -4.19 14.10 -1.09
CA TRP A 81 -5.53 14.68 -1.18
C TRP A 81 -6.53 13.69 -1.78
N SER A 82 -6.14 13.00 -2.86
CA SER A 82 -6.97 12.00 -3.52
C SER A 82 -7.32 10.82 -2.61
N SER A 83 -6.35 10.33 -1.82
CA SER A 83 -6.54 9.22 -0.88
C SER A 83 -7.55 9.54 0.22
N ILE A 84 -7.56 10.79 0.72
CA ILE A 84 -8.48 11.21 1.78
C ILE A 84 -9.89 11.43 1.20
N GLU A 85 -10.00 12.09 0.04
CA GLU A 85 -11.29 12.41 -0.59
C GLU A 85 -12.12 11.15 -0.90
N TRP A 86 -11.52 10.11 -1.50
CA TRP A 86 -12.29 8.91 -1.87
C TRP A 86 -12.75 8.08 -0.65
N VAL A 87 -12.05 8.19 0.48
CA VAL A 87 -12.45 7.56 1.76
C VAL A 87 -13.53 8.38 2.44
N LEU A 88 -13.35 9.70 2.56
CA LEU A 88 -14.32 10.62 3.14
C LEU A 88 -15.69 10.56 2.41
N LEU A 89 -15.67 10.60 1.08
CA LEU A 89 -16.85 10.40 0.24
C LEU A 89 -17.52 9.04 0.49
N GLY A 90 -16.72 8.00 0.75
CA GLY A 90 -17.23 6.69 1.17
C GLY A 90 -18.03 6.76 2.47
N HIS A 91 -17.48 7.43 3.49
CA HIS A 91 -18.15 7.58 4.80
C HIS A 91 -19.43 8.40 4.69
N GLU A 92 -19.39 9.52 3.98
CA GLU A 92 -20.57 10.36 3.73
C GLU A 92 -21.71 9.60 3.06
N LEU A 93 -21.37 8.66 2.16
CA LEU A 93 -22.33 7.87 1.41
C LEU A 93 -22.79 6.59 2.12
N GLY A 94 -22.25 6.26 3.29
CA GLY A 94 -22.51 5.01 4.01
C GLY A 94 -21.88 3.76 3.38
N VAL A 95 -20.79 3.93 2.63
CA VAL A 95 -20.16 2.91 1.80
C VAL A 95 -18.85 2.45 2.45
N GLY A 96 -18.84 1.20 2.95
CA GLY A 96 -17.62 0.51 3.40
C GLY A 96 -16.62 0.25 2.26
N LEU A 97 -15.34 0.07 2.56
CA LEU A 97 -14.24 0.06 1.57
C LEU A 97 -14.42 -0.94 0.42
N ASP A 98 -15.08 -2.07 0.71
CA ASP A 98 -15.39 -3.16 -0.20
C ASP A 98 -16.50 -2.83 -1.22
N LYS A 99 -17.41 -1.93 -0.87
CA LYS A 99 -18.67 -1.65 -1.59
C LYS A 99 -18.50 -0.58 -2.67
N GLN A 100 -19.32 -0.71 -3.71
CA GLN A 100 -19.53 0.28 -4.77
C GLN A 100 -20.84 1.04 -4.53
N LYS A 101 -20.92 2.28 -5.02
CA LYS A 101 -22.17 3.05 -5.11
C LYS A 101 -22.04 4.06 -6.25
N ASN A 102 -22.82 3.90 -7.32
CA ASN A 102 -22.80 4.87 -8.42
C ASN A 102 -23.22 6.27 -7.93
N ILE A 103 -22.46 7.30 -8.29
CA ILE A 103 -22.76 8.69 -7.94
C ILE A 103 -23.09 9.59 -9.13
N SER A 104 -22.92 9.09 -10.37
CA SER A 104 -23.10 9.89 -11.60
C SER A 104 -24.49 10.52 -11.74
N ASP A 105 -25.52 9.89 -11.15
CA ASP A 105 -26.92 10.33 -11.24
C ASP A 105 -27.28 11.45 -10.24
N ASN A 106 -26.35 11.84 -9.35
CA ASN A 106 -26.52 12.95 -8.40
C ASN A 106 -25.63 14.13 -8.81
N VAL A 107 -26.25 15.30 -9.05
CA VAL A 107 -25.59 16.50 -9.58
C VAL A 107 -24.45 17.03 -8.68
N GLU A 108 -24.64 17.01 -7.35
CA GLU A 108 -23.64 17.47 -6.39
C GLU A 108 -22.43 16.53 -6.34
N LEU A 109 -22.71 15.22 -6.26
CA LEU A 109 -21.66 14.20 -6.21
C LEU A 109 -20.90 14.07 -7.55
N ALA A 110 -21.59 14.25 -8.69
CA ALA A 110 -20.96 14.34 -10.00
C ALA A 110 -20.05 15.58 -10.12
N GLY A 111 -20.43 16.71 -9.51
CA GLY A 111 -19.55 17.88 -9.37
C GLY A 111 -18.29 17.58 -8.57
N ARG A 112 -18.40 16.78 -7.49
CA ARG A 112 -17.26 16.31 -6.68
C ARG A 112 -16.37 15.32 -7.42
N ALA A 113 -16.96 14.38 -8.18
CA ALA A 113 -16.22 13.47 -9.06
C ALA A 113 -15.41 14.23 -10.12
N LYS A 114 -16.03 15.22 -10.79
CA LYS A 114 -15.33 16.10 -11.72
C LYS A 114 -14.14 16.81 -11.06
N LYS A 115 -14.33 17.40 -9.87
CA LYS A 115 -13.24 18.04 -9.10
C LYS A 115 -12.12 17.04 -8.76
N TYR A 116 -12.46 15.80 -8.38
CA TYR A 116 -11.49 14.74 -8.10
C TYR A 116 -10.62 14.45 -9.33
N HIS A 117 -11.22 14.24 -10.49
CA HIS A 117 -10.48 13.97 -11.73
C HIS A 117 -9.67 15.17 -12.23
N GLU A 118 -10.14 16.40 -12.02
CA GLU A 118 -9.39 17.62 -12.33
C GLU A 118 -8.12 17.74 -11.48
N ILE A 119 -8.19 17.41 -10.18
CA ILE A 119 -7.05 17.43 -9.26
C ILE A 119 -6.09 16.27 -9.56
N VAL A 120 -6.57 15.02 -9.63
CA VAL A 120 -5.72 13.86 -9.94
C VAL A 120 -5.09 13.99 -11.34
N GLY A 121 -5.81 14.56 -12.30
CA GLY A 121 -5.30 14.86 -13.65
C GLY A 121 -4.24 15.97 -13.71
N GLN A 122 -4.19 16.89 -12.73
CA GLN A 122 -3.07 17.83 -12.58
C GLN A 122 -1.83 17.11 -12.03
N GLY A 123 -1.98 16.37 -10.93
CA GLY A 123 -0.90 15.56 -10.36
C GLY A 123 -0.30 14.59 -11.37
N PHE A 124 -1.14 13.96 -12.21
CA PHE A 124 -0.69 13.05 -13.25
C PHE A 124 0.15 13.76 -14.33
N LYS A 125 -0.21 15.00 -14.73
CA LYS A 125 0.58 15.79 -15.68
C LYS A 125 1.96 16.15 -15.12
N LEU A 126 2.02 16.55 -13.84
CA LEU A 126 3.27 16.84 -13.14
C LEU A 126 4.15 15.59 -13.06
N ALA A 127 3.59 14.46 -12.59
CA ALA A 127 4.30 13.19 -12.52
C ALA A 127 4.78 12.69 -13.90
N SER A 128 3.99 12.90 -14.96
CA SER A 128 4.35 12.52 -16.33
C SER A 128 5.38 13.46 -16.99
N SER A 129 5.73 14.58 -16.37
CA SER A 129 6.66 15.58 -16.93
C SER A 129 8.13 15.30 -16.66
N GLN A 130 8.44 14.37 -15.75
CA GLN A 130 9.81 14.02 -15.35
C GLN A 130 10.07 12.52 -15.41
N ASP A 131 11.19 12.16 -16.02
CA ASP A 131 11.52 10.77 -16.34
C ASP A 131 12.44 10.11 -15.29
N ASN A 132 12.10 10.29 -14.01
CA ASN A 132 12.85 9.71 -12.87
C ASN A 132 11.97 8.79 -12.02
N HIS A 133 12.56 7.80 -11.35
CA HIS A 133 11.81 6.76 -10.62
C HIS A 133 10.83 7.31 -9.57
N LYS A 134 11.12 8.46 -8.93
CA LYS A 134 10.21 9.13 -7.98
C LYS A 134 8.96 9.63 -8.68
N HIS A 135 9.10 10.34 -9.81
CA HIS A 135 7.96 10.85 -10.57
C HIS A 135 7.20 9.74 -11.30
N LEU A 136 7.89 8.73 -11.84
CA LEU A 136 7.27 7.53 -12.40
C LEU A 136 6.48 6.76 -11.33
N LEU A 137 6.97 6.64 -10.09
CA LEU A 137 6.18 6.00 -9.03
C LEU A 137 4.94 6.84 -8.69
N ALA A 138 5.07 8.16 -8.55
CA ALA A 138 3.93 9.04 -8.32
C ALA A 138 2.87 8.93 -9.45
N GLN A 139 3.30 8.82 -10.70
CA GLN A 139 2.43 8.60 -11.87
C GLN A 139 1.64 7.30 -11.74
N ALA A 140 2.31 6.20 -11.37
CA ALA A 140 1.67 4.91 -11.13
C ALA A 140 0.68 4.96 -9.96
N ILE A 141 1.04 5.61 -8.85
CA ILE A 141 0.18 5.75 -7.67
C ILE A 141 -1.10 6.53 -8.02
N LEU A 142 -0.98 7.65 -8.73
CA LEU A 142 -2.12 8.47 -9.15
C LEU A 142 -3.07 7.71 -10.10
N LEU A 143 -2.53 6.85 -10.98
CA LEU A 143 -3.34 5.93 -11.80
C LEU A 143 -4.10 4.90 -10.94
N PHE A 144 -3.48 4.34 -9.90
CA PHE A 144 -4.20 3.47 -8.97
C PHE A 144 -5.24 4.21 -8.12
N SER A 145 -4.99 5.46 -7.71
CA SER A 145 -5.97 6.29 -6.99
C SER A 145 -7.17 6.63 -7.88
N GLN A 146 -6.94 7.04 -9.13
CA GLN A 146 -7.99 7.20 -10.16
C GLN A 146 -8.79 5.91 -10.35
N ALA A 147 -8.12 4.77 -10.55
CA ALA A 147 -8.79 3.48 -10.70
C ALA A 147 -9.63 3.07 -9.48
N LYS A 148 -9.11 3.27 -8.26
CA LYS A 148 -9.84 3.07 -6.99
C LYS A 148 -11.13 3.90 -6.96
N PHE A 149 -11.07 5.17 -7.37
CA PHE A 149 -12.23 6.07 -7.39
C PHE A 149 -13.29 5.62 -8.41
N ILE A 150 -12.91 5.44 -9.68
CA ILE A 150 -13.83 5.05 -10.76
C ILE A 150 -14.53 3.72 -10.41
N TYR A 151 -13.77 2.70 -10.00
CA TYR A 151 -14.32 1.39 -9.61
C TYR A 151 -15.39 1.50 -8.53
N ARG A 152 -15.23 2.45 -7.60
CA ARG A 152 -16.02 2.54 -6.36
C ARG A 152 -17.24 3.44 -6.51
N PHE A 153 -17.11 4.53 -7.25
CA PHE A 153 -18.15 5.57 -7.36
C PHE A 153 -18.75 5.74 -8.75
N GLU A 154 -18.13 5.18 -9.79
CA GLU A 154 -18.56 5.29 -11.19
C GLU A 154 -18.70 3.91 -11.85
N GLY A 155 -18.91 2.87 -11.04
CA GLY A 155 -18.85 1.44 -11.38
C GLY A 155 -19.90 0.89 -12.36
N ASN A 156 -20.37 1.69 -13.31
CA ASN A 156 -21.03 1.20 -14.52
C ASN A 156 -20.01 0.42 -15.41
N LEU A 157 -20.50 -0.34 -16.41
CA LEU A 157 -19.64 -1.22 -17.22
C LEU A 157 -18.47 -0.48 -17.91
N SER A 158 -18.68 0.76 -18.36
CA SER A 158 -17.63 1.62 -18.92
C SER A 158 -16.60 2.04 -17.86
N GLY A 159 -17.04 2.47 -16.68
CA GLY A 159 -16.15 2.84 -15.57
C GLY A 159 -15.32 1.66 -15.07
N LEU A 160 -15.91 0.47 -14.95
CA LEU A 160 -15.18 -0.75 -14.56
C LEU A 160 -14.09 -1.12 -15.59
N SER A 161 -14.36 -0.95 -16.88
CA SER A 161 -13.37 -1.15 -17.95
C SER A 161 -12.25 -0.10 -17.92
N GLN A 162 -12.59 1.15 -17.60
CA GLN A 162 -11.61 2.24 -17.48
C GLN A 162 -10.72 2.06 -16.23
N ALA A 163 -11.28 1.68 -15.08
CA ALA A 163 -10.53 1.42 -13.85
C ALA A 163 -9.52 0.26 -14.00
N ASP A 164 -9.92 -0.82 -14.69
CA ASP A 164 -9.02 -1.94 -15.01
C ASP A 164 -7.91 -1.54 -16.00
N LYS A 165 -8.22 -0.66 -16.97
CA LYS A 165 -7.21 -0.06 -17.86
C LYS A 165 -6.24 0.87 -17.11
N ASP A 166 -6.72 1.78 -16.28
CA ASP A 166 -5.87 2.70 -15.50
C ASP A 166 -4.96 1.92 -14.53
N THR A 167 -5.48 0.84 -13.95
CA THR A 167 -4.69 -0.12 -13.16
C THR A 167 -3.58 -0.76 -14.01
N ALA A 168 -3.89 -1.18 -15.25
CA ALA A 168 -2.93 -1.77 -16.16
C ALA A 168 -1.86 -0.77 -16.62
N ASP A 169 -2.24 0.46 -16.92
CA ASP A 169 -1.32 1.54 -17.30
C ASP A 169 -0.41 1.91 -16.11
N GLY A 170 -0.92 1.88 -14.88
CA GLY A 170 -0.10 1.97 -13.66
C GLY A 170 0.93 0.82 -13.56
N ILE A 171 0.51 -0.42 -13.81
CA ILE A 171 1.41 -1.59 -13.85
C ILE A 171 2.50 -1.46 -14.93
N LYS A 172 2.22 -0.85 -16.09
CA LYS A 172 3.23 -0.59 -17.12
C LYS A 172 4.33 0.37 -16.63
N VAL A 173 3.95 1.44 -15.94
CA VAL A 173 4.89 2.40 -15.36
C VAL A 173 5.74 1.73 -14.27
N LEU A 174 5.14 0.90 -13.41
CA LEU A 174 5.87 0.08 -12.44
C LEU A 174 6.88 -0.90 -13.10
N LYS A 175 6.47 -1.59 -14.17
CA LYS A 175 7.33 -2.49 -14.95
C LYS A 175 8.49 -1.74 -15.63
N ARG A 176 8.27 -0.48 -16.02
CA ARG A 176 9.33 0.40 -16.53
C ARG A 176 10.37 0.71 -15.44
N ILE A 177 9.93 1.15 -14.26
CA ILE A 177 10.83 1.41 -13.12
C ILE A 177 11.68 0.18 -12.79
N LEU A 178 11.10 -1.03 -12.77
CA LEU A 178 11.89 -2.26 -12.51
C LEU A 178 12.80 -2.70 -13.66
N LYS A 179 12.54 -2.28 -14.90
CA LYS A 179 13.45 -2.49 -16.03
C LYS A 179 14.67 -1.56 -15.95
N GLU A 180 14.48 -0.35 -15.44
CA GLU A 180 15.52 0.67 -15.29
C GLU A 180 16.30 0.50 -13.97
N ASN A 181 15.62 0.07 -12.90
CA ASN A 181 16.20 -0.27 -11.59
C ASN A 181 15.45 -1.46 -10.93
N PRO A 182 15.92 -2.71 -11.10
CA PRO A 182 15.32 -3.90 -10.50
C PRO A 182 15.25 -3.91 -8.96
N ASN A 183 16.03 -3.05 -8.30
CA ASN A 183 16.16 -2.94 -6.84
C ASN A 183 15.28 -1.82 -6.26
N PHE A 184 14.43 -1.16 -7.07
CA PHE A 184 13.49 -0.15 -6.60
C PHE A 184 12.31 -0.81 -5.86
N HIS A 185 12.55 -1.21 -4.61
CA HIS A 185 11.70 -2.18 -3.92
C HIS A 185 10.25 -1.73 -3.68
N SER A 186 9.99 -0.43 -3.62
CA SER A 186 8.64 0.15 -3.50
C SER A 186 7.67 -0.27 -4.62
N VAL A 187 8.17 -0.65 -5.81
CA VAL A 187 7.29 -1.15 -6.89
C VAL A 187 6.64 -2.49 -6.52
N TYR A 188 7.39 -3.42 -5.92
CA TYR A 188 6.89 -4.77 -5.66
C TYR A 188 5.71 -4.77 -4.67
N PHE A 189 5.57 -3.72 -3.86
CA PHE A 189 4.38 -3.51 -3.04
C PHE A 189 3.13 -3.40 -3.92
N PHE A 190 3.10 -2.48 -4.88
CA PHE A 190 1.92 -2.26 -5.73
C PHE A 190 1.63 -3.45 -6.65
N LEU A 191 2.67 -4.07 -7.21
CA LEU A 191 2.52 -5.28 -8.02
C LEU A 191 1.95 -6.43 -7.18
N GLY A 192 2.50 -6.66 -5.98
CA GLY A 192 2.03 -7.66 -5.03
C GLY A 192 0.61 -7.38 -4.52
N ALA A 193 0.29 -6.12 -4.21
CA ALA A 193 -1.03 -5.67 -3.77
C ALA A 193 -2.13 -5.95 -4.81
N THR A 194 -1.93 -5.51 -6.06
CA THR A 194 -2.90 -5.74 -7.15
C THR A 194 -3.02 -7.23 -7.45
N ARG A 195 -1.92 -7.97 -7.46
CA ARG A 195 -1.90 -9.43 -7.64
C ARG A 195 -2.66 -10.15 -6.52
N TYR A 196 -2.47 -9.74 -5.27
CA TYR A 196 -3.19 -10.26 -4.10
C TYR A 196 -4.69 -9.93 -4.12
N GLY A 197 -5.06 -8.73 -4.57
CA GLY A 197 -6.44 -8.30 -4.77
C GLY A 197 -7.17 -9.14 -5.82
N LEU A 198 -6.53 -9.39 -6.97
CA LEU A 198 -7.06 -10.31 -8.00
C LEU A 198 -7.22 -11.73 -7.44
N ALA A 199 -6.19 -12.27 -6.78
CA ALA A 199 -6.23 -13.59 -6.16
C ALA A 199 -7.31 -13.75 -5.09
N SER A 200 -7.63 -12.69 -4.35
CA SER A 200 -8.64 -12.71 -3.27
C SER A 200 -10.08 -12.49 -3.76
N LYS A 201 -10.27 -11.89 -4.94
CA LYS A 201 -11.61 -11.56 -5.49
C LYS A 201 -12.11 -12.54 -6.57
N THR A 202 -11.34 -13.55 -6.96
CA THR A 202 -11.76 -14.58 -7.92
C THR A 202 -11.64 -16.00 -7.36
N ASP A 203 -12.75 -16.70 -7.20
CA ASP A 203 -12.72 -18.09 -6.72
C ASP A 203 -11.97 -19.00 -7.73
N PRO A 204 -11.08 -19.91 -7.29
CA PRO A 204 -10.19 -20.68 -8.16
C PRO A 204 -10.86 -21.45 -9.32
N LEU A 205 -12.13 -21.82 -9.17
CA LEU A 205 -12.94 -22.61 -10.11
C LEU A 205 -14.08 -21.80 -10.77
N SER A 206 -14.14 -20.48 -10.59
CA SER A 206 -15.23 -19.65 -11.10
C SER A 206 -15.07 -19.22 -12.56
N PHE A 207 -16.20 -19.06 -13.26
CA PHE A 207 -16.24 -18.36 -14.56
C PHE A 207 -15.70 -16.92 -14.47
N LYS A 208 -15.82 -16.24 -13.31
CA LYS A 208 -15.21 -14.93 -13.05
C LYS A 208 -13.70 -14.96 -13.30
N ARG A 209 -13.01 -16.01 -12.86
CA ARG A 209 -11.56 -16.19 -13.01
C ARG A 209 -11.15 -16.37 -14.48
N LEU A 210 -11.97 -17.08 -15.27
CA LEU A 210 -11.79 -17.19 -16.72
C LEU A 210 -12.06 -15.86 -17.44
N PHE A 211 -13.11 -15.14 -17.04
CA PHE A 211 -13.42 -13.81 -17.59
C PHE A 211 -12.28 -12.81 -17.34
N VAL A 212 -11.74 -12.76 -16.11
CA VAL A 212 -10.58 -11.92 -15.77
C VAL A 212 -9.38 -12.27 -16.65
N ARG A 213 -9.05 -13.57 -16.82
CA ARG A 213 -7.97 -14.02 -17.74
C ARG A 213 -8.16 -13.58 -19.18
N TRP A 214 -9.40 -13.44 -19.65
CA TRP A 214 -9.71 -13.15 -21.05
C TRP A 214 -9.96 -11.66 -21.33
N LYS A 215 -10.20 -10.84 -20.30
CA LYS A 215 -10.69 -9.45 -20.46
C LYS A 215 -10.02 -8.40 -19.59
N SER A 216 -9.30 -8.75 -18.53
CA SER A 216 -8.62 -7.75 -17.68
C SER A 216 -7.28 -7.32 -18.28
N TYR A 217 -7.14 -6.03 -18.54
CA TYR A 217 -5.88 -5.38 -18.89
C TYR A 217 -4.86 -5.55 -17.76
N ALA A 218 -5.29 -5.38 -16.49
CA ALA A 218 -4.41 -5.51 -15.34
C ALA A 218 -3.90 -6.95 -15.14
N TYR A 219 -4.75 -7.96 -15.41
CA TYR A 219 -4.32 -9.36 -15.42
C TYR A 219 -3.25 -9.61 -16.50
N ASN A 220 -3.46 -9.12 -17.71
CA ASN A 220 -2.52 -9.30 -18.82
C ASN A 220 -1.16 -8.64 -18.53
N GLU A 221 -1.15 -7.43 -17.97
CA GLU A 221 0.11 -6.75 -17.63
C GLU A 221 0.89 -7.45 -16.52
N LEU A 222 0.21 -8.06 -15.54
CA LEU A 222 0.84 -8.91 -14.52
C LEU A 222 1.28 -10.27 -15.07
N TYR A 223 0.53 -10.86 -16.01
CA TYR A 223 0.83 -12.16 -16.60
C TYR A 223 2.16 -12.16 -17.35
N TYR A 224 2.44 -11.11 -18.14
CA TYR A 224 3.74 -10.91 -18.79
C TYR A 224 4.89 -10.51 -17.83
N PHE A 225 4.68 -10.58 -16.52
CA PHE A 225 5.69 -10.28 -15.48
C PHE A 225 5.70 -11.33 -14.35
N ALA A 226 4.88 -12.39 -14.42
CA ALA A 226 4.77 -13.39 -13.36
C ALA A 226 5.42 -14.72 -13.77
N ASP A 227 6.26 -15.27 -12.89
CA ASP A 227 6.90 -16.59 -13.06
C ASP A 227 5.90 -17.77 -12.92
N ASP A 228 4.65 -17.47 -12.57
CA ASP A 228 3.59 -18.42 -12.22
C ASP A 228 2.18 -17.77 -12.38
N ASP A 229 1.11 -18.54 -12.15
CA ASP A 229 -0.28 -18.04 -12.28
C ASP A 229 -0.50 -16.77 -11.43
N VAL A 230 -0.88 -15.66 -12.06
CA VAL A 230 -1.09 -14.35 -11.41
C VAL A 230 -1.94 -14.46 -10.14
N PHE A 231 -2.94 -15.34 -10.11
CA PHE A 231 -3.78 -15.58 -8.95
C PHE A 231 -3.11 -16.30 -7.75
N ASN A 232 -1.82 -16.61 -7.79
CA ASN A 232 -1.11 -17.22 -6.66
C ASN A 232 -0.87 -16.21 -5.52
N LYS A 233 -1.66 -16.31 -4.45
CA LYS A 233 -1.48 -15.52 -3.20
C LYS A 233 -0.06 -15.62 -2.63
N SER A 234 0.60 -16.78 -2.72
CA SER A 234 1.95 -16.95 -2.15
C SER A 234 2.98 -16.10 -2.88
N THR A 235 2.94 -16.05 -4.22
CA THR A 235 3.89 -15.22 -4.99
C THR A 235 3.53 -13.73 -4.91
N ALA A 236 2.25 -13.39 -4.76
CA ALA A 236 1.84 -12.03 -4.41
C ALA A 236 2.45 -11.57 -3.07
N LEU A 237 2.40 -12.43 -2.04
CA LEU A 237 3.03 -12.16 -0.74
C LEU A 237 4.56 -12.07 -0.82
N LYS A 238 5.24 -12.88 -1.65
CA LYS A 238 6.70 -12.73 -1.89
C LYS A 238 7.07 -11.37 -2.48
N TRP A 239 6.25 -10.82 -3.38
CA TRP A 239 6.49 -9.47 -3.91
C TRP A 239 6.22 -8.40 -2.84
N ILE A 240 5.21 -8.59 -2.00
CA ILE A 240 4.99 -7.72 -0.83
C ILE A 240 6.19 -7.82 0.14
N GLU A 241 6.71 -9.02 0.47
CA GLU A 241 7.95 -9.19 1.25
C GLU A 241 9.12 -8.42 0.66
N LYS A 242 9.35 -8.56 -0.66
CA LYS A 242 10.45 -7.90 -1.36
C LYS A 242 10.39 -6.38 -1.24
N SER A 243 9.19 -5.79 -1.11
CA SER A 243 9.05 -4.35 -0.92
C SER A 243 9.64 -3.80 0.39
N TYR A 244 9.91 -4.68 1.37
CA TYR A 244 10.56 -4.33 2.64
C TYR A 244 12.05 -4.71 2.69
N GLU A 245 12.68 -5.13 1.58
CA GLU A 245 14.09 -5.59 1.60
C GLU A 245 15.09 -4.45 1.85
N ASN A 246 14.84 -3.24 1.35
CA ASN A 246 15.73 -2.08 1.60
C ASN A 246 15.40 -1.30 2.88
N SER A 247 14.25 -1.54 3.51
CA SER A 247 13.67 -0.67 4.55
C SER A 247 12.96 0.59 3.99
N TYR A 248 12.56 1.48 4.90
CA TYR A 248 11.89 2.74 4.59
C TYR A 248 12.94 3.84 4.35
N ASP A 249 13.33 4.04 3.09
CA ASP A 249 14.42 4.95 2.73
C ASP A 249 13.96 6.43 2.55
N GLU A 250 12.67 6.66 2.29
CA GLU A 250 12.20 7.92 1.66
C GLU A 250 10.98 8.54 2.38
N PRO A 251 11.06 9.81 2.85
CA PRO A 251 9.98 10.48 3.57
C PRO A 251 8.61 10.53 2.88
N TRP A 252 8.58 10.52 1.55
CA TRP A 252 7.35 10.57 0.74
C TRP A 252 6.68 9.20 0.53
N LEU A 253 7.34 8.09 0.86
CA LEU A 253 6.76 6.74 0.76
C LEU A 253 5.83 6.37 1.91
N LYS A 254 5.71 7.19 2.97
CA LYS A 254 5.03 6.79 4.21
C LYS A 254 3.61 6.30 3.97
N LYS A 255 2.83 7.03 3.16
CA LYS A 255 1.44 6.68 2.80
C LYS A 255 1.35 5.26 2.24
N THR A 256 2.24 4.92 1.30
CA THR A 256 2.35 3.58 0.69
C THR A 256 2.65 2.49 1.72
N TRP A 257 3.58 2.74 2.64
CA TRP A 257 3.91 1.81 3.72
C TRP A 257 2.74 1.61 4.69
N LEU A 258 1.93 2.64 4.95
CA LEU A 258 0.73 2.51 5.77
C LEU A 258 -0.44 1.82 5.04
N GLU A 259 -0.61 2.00 3.72
CA GLU A 259 -1.54 1.19 2.91
C GLU A 259 -1.15 -0.30 2.93
N SER A 260 0.15 -0.63 2.99
CA SER A 260 0.60 -2.02 3.02
C SER A 260 0.11 -2.80 4.23
N ALA A 261 0.01 -2.14 5.39
CA ALA A 261 -0.52 -2.70 6.64
C ALA A 261 -2.05 -2.82 6.67
N LEU A 262 -2.75 -2.29 5.67
CA LEU A 262 -4.19 -2.54 5.45
C LEU A 262 -4.43 -3.77 4.56
N LEU A 263 -3.44 -4.16 3.74
CA LEU A 263 -3.50 -5.34 2.86
C LEU A 263 -2.96 -6.60 3.53
N LEU A 264 -1.88 -6.47 4.30
CA LEU A 264 -1.32 -7.51 5.19
C LEU A 264 -2.14 -7.64 6.48
N ALA A 265 -3.45 -7.85 6.31
CA ALA A 265 -4.43 -7.84 7.38
C ALA A 265 -5.68 -8.64 6.96
N GLU A 266 -5.53 -9.94 6.69
CA GLU A 266 -6.71 -10.81 6.74
C GLU A 266 -7.32 -10.74 8.17
N VAL A 267 -8.65 -10.71 8.26
CA VAL A 267 -9.33 -10.74 9.56
C VAL A 267 -9.26 -12.16 10.10
N TYR A 268 -8.25 -12.41 10.93
CA TYR A 268 -8.09 -13.67 11.65
C TYR A 268 -9.16 -13.81 12.74
N ASP A 269 -10.28 -14.44 12.41
CA ASP A 269 -11.26 -14.88 13.40
C ASP A 269 -10.59 -15.78 14.46
N ASP A 270 -10.95 -15.65 15.75
CA ASP A 270 -10.55 -16.58 16.83
C ASP A 270 -11.32 -17.92 16.74
N GLN A 271 -11.32 -18.52 15.55
CA GLN A 271 -11.88 -19.83 15.28
C GLN A 271 -10.89 -20.90 15.75
N ARG A 272 -11.01 -21.25 17.03
CA ARG A 272 -10.45 -22.49 17.62
C ARG A 272 -11.15 -23.74 17.05
N GLU A 273 -12.28 -23.54 16.38
CA GLU A 273 -12.99 -24.57 15.63
C GLU A 273 -12.45 -24.74 14.20
N GLU A 274 -12.82 -25.87 13.58
CA GLU A 274 -12.72 -26.10 12.14
C GLU A 274 -11.32 -26.22 11.49
N PHE A 275 -10.44 -27.02 12.10
CA PHE A 275 -9.43 -27.81 11.36
C PHE A 275 -10.04 -28.87 10.40
N LYS A 276 -11.32 -28.74 10.01
CA LYS A 276 -12.08 -29.70 9.22
C LYS A 276 -11.61 -29.80 7.76
N ASN A 277 -10.83 -28.83 7.28
CA ASN A 277 -10.42 -28.77 5.88
C ASN A 277 -8.91 -28.47 5.76
N SER A 278 -8.09 -29.54 5.78
CA SER A 278 -6.63 -29.47 5.93
C SER A 278 -5.92 -28.64 4.85
N GLY A 279 -6.45 -28.60 3.63
CA GLY A 279 -5.94 -27.76 2.54
C GLY A 279 -6.11 -26.25 2.82
N LYS A 280 -7.23 -25.84 3.43
CA LYS A 280 -7.46 -24.44 3.83
C LYS A 280 -6.44 -24.02 4.88
N SER A 281 -6.32 -24.79 5.97
CA SER A 281 -5.37 -24.52 7.06
C SER A 281 -3.91 -24.54 6.61
N LYS A 282 -3.55 -25.34 5.60
CA LYS A 282 -2.17 -25.37 5.06
C LYS A 282 -1.84 -24.10 4.29
N ASN A 283 -2.77 -23.59 3.48
CA ASN A 283 -2.59 -22.33 2.77
C ASN A 283 -2.56 -21.14 3.75
N GLU A 284 -3.43 -21.16 4.76
CA GLU A 284 -3.46 -20.18 5.86
C GLU A 284 -2.12 -20.13 6.63
N TRP A 285 -1.54 -21.30 6.96
CA TRP A 285 -0.23 -21.40 7.59
C TRP A 285 0.90 -20.77 6.75
N LEU A 286 0.95 -21.08 5.45
CA LEU A 286 1.93 -20.52 4.51
C LEU A 286 1.77 -19.01 4.28
N ILE A 287 0.57 -18.46 4.49
CA ILE A 287 0.32 -17.01 4.49
C ILE A 287 0.83 -16.39 5.80
N LEU A 288 0.50 -16.98 6.96
CA LEU A 288 0.91 -16.46 8.27
C LEU A 288 2.42 -16.53 8.54
N GLU A 289 3.12 -17.55 8.02
CA GLU A 289 4.59 -17.60 8.05
C GLU A 289 5.24 -16.40 7.33
N LYS A 290 4.51 -15.81 6.37
CA LYS A 290 4.95 -14.69 5.55
C LYS A 290 4.49 -13.34 6.08
N GLU A 291 3.27 -13.26 6.59
CA GLU A 291 2.70 -12.00 7.09
C GLU A 291 3.24 -11.59 8.48
N VAL A 292 3.43 -12.54 9.41
CA VAL A 292 3.88 -12.24 10.78
C VAL A 292 5.26 -11.55 10.84
N PRO A 293 6.28 -11.94 10.04
CA PRO A 293 7.53 -11.18 9.93
C PRO A 293 7.35 -9.74 9.43
N LEU A 294 6.43 -9.50 8.49
CA LEU A 294 6.17 -8.17 7.93
C LEU A 294 5.43 -7.27 8.92
N LEU A 295 4.42 -7.81 9.61
CA LEU A 295 3.75 -7.11 10.71
C LEU A 295 4.73 -6.73 11.83
N LYS A 296 5.73 -7.57 12.13
CA LYS A 296 6.81 -7.23 13.09
C LYS A 296 7.67 -6.06 12.59
N ARG A 297 8.04 -6.02 11.31
CA ARG A 297 8.76 -4.87 10.73
C ARG A 297 7.90 -3.61 10.82
N LEU A 298 6.66 -3.67 10.36
CA LEU A 298 5.70 -2.55 10.36
C LEU A 298 5.45 -1.97 11.76
N VAL A 299 5.24 -2.80 12.78
CA VAL A 299 5.10 -2.34 14.18
C VAL A 299 6.41 -1.74 14.71
N THR A 300 7.58 -2.19 14.24
CA THR A 300 8.88 -1.60 14.61
C THR A 300 9.09 -0.23 13.93
N THR A 301 8.69 -0.08 12.67
CA THR A 301 8.80 1.16 11.89
C THR A 301 7.75 2.22 12.33
N PHE A 302 6.55 1.78 12.72
CA PHE A 302 5.44 2.65 13.10
C PHE A 302 4.89 2.28 14.50
N PRO A 303 5.67 2.45 15.59
CA PRO A 303 5.30 1.95 16.93
C PRO A 303 4.02 2.56 17.52
N ASN A 304 3.56 3.70 17.01
CA ASN A 304 2.32 4.35 17.43
C ASN A 304 1.06 3.65 16.86
N ARG A 305 1.21 2.79 15.83
CA ARG A 305 0.11 2.20 15.06
C ARG A 305 -0.53 1.01 15.78
N LYS A 306 -1.46 1.33 16.68
CA LYS A 306 -2.23 0.38 17.51
C LYS A 306 -2.98 -0.68 16.69
N ASP A 307 -3.42 -0.37 15.47
CA ASP A 307 -4.07 -1.36 14.59
C ASP A 307 -3.08 -2.43 14.12
N MET A 308 -1.84 -2.06 13.78
CA MET A 308 -0.79 -2.99 13.40
C MET A 308 -0.36 -3.87 14.57
N ALA A 309 -0.23 -3.28 15.76
CA ALA A 309 0.05 -4.03 16.99
C ALA A 309 -1.05 -5.07 17.27
N LYS A 310 -2.33 -4.66 17.23
CA LYS A 310 -3.46 -5.57 17.43
C LYS A 310 -3.54 -6.69 16.37
N LYS A 311 -3.26 -6.39 15.09
CA LYS A 311 -3.17 -7.42 14.03
C LYS A 311 -2.07 -8.44 14.34
N LEU A 312 -0.90 -7.97 14.78
CA LEU A 312 0.23 -8.81 15.16
C LEU A 312 -0.07 -9.67 16.41
N GLU A 313 -0.84 -9.15 17.37
CA GLU A 313 -1.32 -9.89 18.55
C GLU A 313 -2.27 -11.04 18.18
N LEU A 314 -3.10 -10.90 17.14
CA LEU A 314 -3.98 -11.95 16.63
C LEU A 314 -3.23 -12.98 15.76
N ALA A 315 -2.31 -12.52 14.91
CA ALA A 315 -1.60 -13.37 13.96
C ALA A 315 -0.57 -14.33 14.62
N ASN A 316 0.17 -13.88 15.65
CA ASN A 316 1.19 -14.73 16.32
C ASN A 316 0.59 -16.00 16.95
N PRO A 317 -0.50 -15.96 17.74
CA PRO A 317 -1.15 -17.16 18.28
C PRO A 317 -1.64 -18.10 17.18
N ARG A 318 -2.25 -17.57 16.11
CA ARG A 318 -2.79 -18.39 15.01
C ARG A 318 -1.68 -19.12 14.25
N LEU A 319 -0.59 -18.43 13.94
CA LEU A 319 0.62 -19.05 13.36
C LEU A 319 1.17 -20.17 14.25
N LYS A 320 1.28 -19.94 15.57
CA LYS A 320 1.76 -20.96 16.52
C LYS A 320 0.84 -22.20 16.56
N VAL A 321 -0.47 -21.99 16.54
CA VAL A 321 -1.48 -23.06 16.54
C VAL A 321 -1.39 -23.91 15.25
N LEU A 322 -1.29 -23.27 14.09
CA LEU A 322 -1.15 -23.96 12.80
C LEU A 322 0.20 -24.69 12.67
N SER A 323 1.29 -24.05 13.06
CA SER A 323 2.64 -24.63 13.05
C SER A 323 2.72 -25.90 13.92
N ASN A 324 2.09 -25.88 15.11
CA ASN A 324 1.97 -27.07 15.95
C ASN A 324 1.17 -28.19 15.25
N TYR A 325 0.02 -27.88 14.65
CA TYR A 325 -0.84 -28.85 13.95
C TYR A 325 -0.16 -29.52 12.74
N PHE A 326 0.65 -28.78 11.98
CA PHE A 326 1.40 -29.34 10.85
C PHE A 326 2.72 -30.01 11.26
N SER A 327 3.22 -29.73 12.47
CA SER A 327 4.39 -30.42 13.04
C SER A 327 4.00 -31.76 13.68
N SER A 328 2.83 -31.88 14.31
CA SER A 328 2.33 -33.14 14.89
C SER A 328 1.67 -34.10 13.88
N LYS A 329 1.77 -33.79 12.58
CA LYS A 329 1.30 -34.61 11.45
C LYS A 329 2.44 -35.04 10.50
N LYS A 330 3.69 -34.90 10.95
CA LYS A 330 4.90 -35.47 10.36
C LYS A 330 5.37 -36.63 11.21
#